data_AF-A0A382YHS4-F1
#
_entry.id   AF-A0A382YHS4-F1
#
_cell.length_a   1.000
_cell.length_b   1.000
_cell.length_c   1.000
_cell.angle_alpha   90.00
_cell.angle_beta   90.00
_cell.angle_gamma   90.00
#
_symmetry.space_group_name_H-M   'P 1'
#
loop_
_entity.id
_entity.type
_entity.pdbx_description
1 polymer ?
#
loop_
_entity_poly.entity_id
_entity_poly.type
_entity_poly.pdbx_seq_one_letter_code
_entity_poly.pdbx_strand_id
1 'polypeptide(L)'
;SNMISNHDCDFQAIIGEGAASAIDPETMEWFGSVQELHCDLGYWVKRGNDDACEYNIIGDELDGNYCSEYDEEIIYTFDQFAKLISYPYSIIQDISGIQNFCDSGYINGIISEGIAATCDNGSFYGSLTDFVPGKGYWFQSEGSGDEFSYPIPSDDGLTRIAKELPVVPAEFKFNQSTRQAFYFVEDIELLHSSIEVGDWLIAYNENTIVGARMWTGELTDIPVMGFDSGENTLNYCEEGDTPHFRVYKTQTEELLTLGQETI
;
A
#
# COMPACT_ATOMS: atom_id res chain seq x y z
N SER A 1 -21.11 8.79 18.58
CA SER A 1 -20.25 8.77 17.38
C SER A 1 -19.20 7.73 17.67
N ASN A 2 -19.34 6.52 17.14
CA ASN A 2 -18.30 5.50 17.22
C ASN A 2 -17.80 5.36 15.79
N MET A 3 -16.59 5.83 15.49
CA MET A 3 -16.03 5.86 14.13
C MET A 3 -16.08 4.49 13.45
N ILE A 4 -15.82 3.44 14.24
CA ILE A 4 -16.10 2.06 13.91
C ILE A 4 -16.78 1.47 15.14
N SER A 5 -18.02 1.00 14.99
CA SER A 5 -18.83 0.41 16.06
C SER A 5 -18.63 -1.09 16.21
N ASN A 6 -18.13 -1.76 15.16
CA ASN A 6 -17.80 -3.18 15.19
C ASN A 6 -16.32 -3.37 15.56
N HIS A 7 -16.06 -4.05 16.68
CA HIS A 7 -14.72 -4.34 17.19
C HIS A 7 -14.22 -5.76 16.88
N ASP A 8 -14.95 -6.55 16.09
CA ASP A 8 -14.63 -7.95 15.79
C ASP A 8 -13.31 -8.12 15.03
N CYS A 9 -12.80 -7.04 14.42
CA CYS A 9 -11.54 -7.03 13.66
C CYS A 9 -10.32 -6.58 14.46
N ASP A 10 -10.39 -6.47 15.78
CA ASP A 10 -9.22 -6.08 16.61
C ASP A 10 -8.58 -4.76 16.12
N PHE A 11 -9.42 -3.76 15.86
CA PHE A 11 -8.98 -2.43 15.49
C PHE A 11 -8.25 -1.76 16.65
N GLN A 12 -7.08 -1.20 16.37
CA GLN A 12 -6.24 -0.55 17.37
C GLN A 12 -6.12 0.94 17.14
N ALA A 13 -6.03 1.38 15.89
CA ALA A 13 -5.89 2.78 15.55
C ALA A 13 -6.43 3.12 14.16
N ILE A 14 -6.78 4.38 13.97
CA ILE A 14 -7.05 5.02 12.69
C ILE A 14 -6.05 6.16 12.55
N ILE A 15 -5.37 6.21 11.41
CA ILE A 15 -4.32 7.17 11.10
C ILE A 15 -4.72 7.87 9.81
N GLY A 16 -5.02 9.17 9.89
CA GLY A 16 -5.19 10.04 8.73
C GLY A 16 -3.94 10.87 8.46
N GLU A 17 -4.04 11.80 7.50
CA GLU A 17 -2.99 12.76 7.24
C GLU A 17 -2.82 13.73 8.43
N GLY A 18 -1.73 13.58 9.19
CA GLY A 18 -1.43 14.45 10.34
C GLY A 18 -2.37 14.30 11.55
N ALA A 19 -3.27 13.31 11.53
CA ALA A 19 -4.22 13.04 12.61
C ALA A 19 -4.27 11.55 12.93
N ALA A 20 -4.55 11.19 14.18
CA ALA A 20 -4.69 9.79 14.56
C ALA A 20 -5.65 9.63 15.74
N SER A 21 -6.22 8.44 15.88
CA SER A 21 -6.94 8.01 17.07
C SER A 21 -6.70 6.54 17.32
N ALA A 22 -6.71 6.14 18.58
CA ALA A 22 -6.50 4.77 19.02
C ALA A 22 -7.66 4.33 19.92
N ILE A 23 -7.85 3.02 20.03
CA ILE A 23 -8.85 2.43 20.93
C ILE A 23 -8.17 2.15 22.27
N ASP A 24 -8.81 2.56 23.36
CA ASP A 24 -8.44 2.12 24.71
C ASP A 24 -8.87 0.66 24.89
N PRO A 25 -7.94 -0.28 25.17
CA PRO A 25 -8.25 -1.70 25.24
C PRO A 25 -9.12 -2.08 26.45
N GLU A 26 -9.24 -1.22 27.47
CA GLU A 26 -10.09 -1.45 28.64
C GLU A 26 -11.51 -0.93 28.44
N THR A 27 -11.66 0.25 27.86
CA THR A 27 -12.97 0.89 27.69
C THR A 27 -13.61 0.65 26.33
N MET A 28 -12.82 0.22 25.33
CA MET A 28 -13.19 0.13 23.91
C MET A 28 -13.59 1.48 23.31
N GLU A 29 -13.17 2.60 23.93
CA GLU A 29 -13.46 3.94 23.44
C GLU A 29 -12.31 4.48 22.57
N TRP A 30 -12.67 5.24 21.53
CA TRP A 30 -11.71 5.94 20.67
C TRP A 30 -11.21 7.21 21.35
N PHE A 31 -9.89 7.45 21.31
CA PHE A 31 -9.26 8.68 21.76
C PHE A 31 -8.24 9.20 20.72
N GLY A 32 -8.19 10.52 20.55
CA GLY A 32 -7.27 11.18 19.62
C GLY A 32 -7.93 12.32 18.85
N SER A 33 -7.32 12.72 17.73
CA SER A 33 -7.79 13.85 16.91
C SER A 33 -8.75 13.46 15.79
N VAL A 34 -8.80 12.19 15.38
CA VAL A 34 -9.78 11.69 14.43
C VAL A 34 -11.05 11.33 15.21
N GLN A 35 -12.12 12.09 14.98
CA GLN A 35 -13.40 11.92 15.68
C GLN A 35 -14.53 11.48 14.74
N GLU A 36 -14.30 11.64 13.44
CA GLU A 36 -15.22 11.31 12.36
C GLU A 36 -14.37 10.97 11.11
N LEU A 37 -14.92 10.13 10.25
CA LEU A 37 -14.32 9.78 8.97
C LEU A 37 -14.98 10.61 7.88
N HIS A 38 -14.17 11.26 7.05
CA HIS A 38 -14.64 12.08 5.95
C HIS A 38 -14.27 11.48 4.60
N CYS A 39 -15.14 11.70 3.64
CA CYS A 39 -15.06 11.08 2.32
C CYS A 39 -14.01 11.67 1.39
N ASP A 40 -13.62 12.92 1.66
CA ASP A 40 -12.55 13.65 1.01
C ASP A 40 -11.17 13.42 1.66
N LEU A 41 -11.09 12.50 2.65
CA LEU A 41 -9.86 12.15 3.36
C LEU A 41 -9.54 10.66 3.24
N GLY A 42 -8.25 10.34 3.31
CA GLY A 42 -7.77 8.98 3.40
C GLY A 42 -7.36 8.57 4.82
N TYR A 43 -7.51 7.28 5.11
CA TYR A 43 -7.20 6.71 6.42
C TYR A 43 -6.54 5.34 6.32
N TRP A 44 -5.59 5.08 7.21
CA TRP A 44 -5.05 3.77 7.51
C TRP A 44 -5.69 3.24 8.79
N VAL A 45 -6.07 1.96 8.78
CA VAL A 45 -6.61 1.30 9.96
C VAL A 45 -5.58 0.27 10.44
N LYS A 46 -5.09 0.43 11.67
CA LYS A 46 -4.18 -0.53 12.32
C LYS A 46 -4.99 -1.57 13.07
N ARG A 47 -4.60 -2.84 12.89
CA ARG A 47 -5.15 -3.98 13.60
C ARG A 47 -4.08 -4.69 14.42
N GLY A 48 -4.49 -5.43 15.44
CA GLY A 48 -3.56 -6.19 16.29
C GLY A 48 -3.04 -7.48 15.68
N ASN A 49 -3.62 -7.94 14.57
CA ASN A 49 -3.24 -9.15 13.86
C ASN A 49 -3.57 -9.06 12.36
N ASP A 50 -2.94 -9.95 11.58
CA ASP A 50 -3.10 -10.05 10.12
C ASP A 50 -4.22 -11.04 9.72
N ASP A 51 -5.06 -11.51 10.66
CA ASP A 51 -6.12 -12.46 10.33
C ASP A 51 -7.15 -11.78 9.41
N ALA A 52 -7.69 -12.50 8.43
CA ALA A 52 -8.73 -11.93 7.57
C ALA A 52 -9.94 -11.54 8.42
N CYS A 53 -10.42 -10.30 8.24
CA CYS A 53 -11.61 -9.83 8.93
C CYS A 53 -12.46 -8.99 7.98
N GLU A 54 -13.73 -9.35 7.88
CA GLU A 54 -14.73 -8.56 7.17
C GLU A 54 -15.27 -7.50 8.14
N TYR A 55 -15.11 -6.24 7.76
CA TYR A 55 -15.70 -5.12 8.47
C TYR A 55 -16.48 -4.25 7.51
N ASN A 56 -17.50 -3.61 8.06
CA ASN A 56 -18.20 -2.54 7.38
C ASN A 56 -17.99 -1.24 8.18
N ILE A 57 -17.29 -0.27 7.57
CA ILE A 57 -17.16 1.08 8.16
C ILE A 57 -18.46 1.87 7.95
N ILE A 58 -19.28 1.47 6.97
CA ILE A 58 -20.59 2.04 6.72
C ILE A 58 -21.54 1.38 7.70
N GLY A 59 -22.05 2.13 8.69
CA GLY A 59 -22.95 1.59 9.70
C GLY A 59 -24.12 0.81 9.10
N ASP A 60 -24.60 -0.21 9.82
CA ASP A 60 -25.64 -1.17 9.41
C ASP A 60 -27.00 -0.57 8.98
N GLU A 61 -27.14 0.76 8.92
CA GLU A 61 -28.39 1.48 8.67
C GLU A 61 -28.45 2.26 7.34
N LEU A 62 -27.48 2.12 6.43
CA LEU A 62 -27.56 2.76 5.11
C LEU A 62 -27.35 1.76 3.97
N ASP A 63 -28.43 1.56 3.20
CA ASP A 63 -28.38 1.03 1.84
C ASP A 63 -27.40 1.88 1.03
N GLY A 64 -26.15 1.43 0.93
CA GLY A 64 -25.11 1.95 0.06
C GLY A 64 -24.91 3.47 0.11
N ASN A 65 -23.91 3.93 0.85
CA ASN A 65 -23.16 5.05 0.28
C ASN A 65 -21.68 4.87 0.57
N TYR A 66 -20.98 4.40 -0.47
CA TYR A 66 -19.62 4.82 -0.67
C TYR A 66 -19.58 6.35 -0.71
N CYS A 67 -18.39 6.92 -0.56
CA CYS A 67 -18.23 8.35 -0.38
C CYS A 67 -18.73 9.24 -1.53
N SER A 68 -19.02 8.63 -2.66
CA SER A 68 -19.76 9.20 -3.76
C SER A 68 -20.84 8.22 -4.23
N GLU A 69 -21.99 8.76 -4.65
CA GLU A 69 -22.82 8.07 -5.65
C GLU A 69 -21.95 7.83 -6.91
N TYR A 70 -22.31 6.89 -7.79
CA TYR A 70 -21.49 6.51 -8.95
C TYR A 70 -21.04 7.68 -9.83
N ASP A 71 -21.65 8.86 -9.73
CA ASP A 71 -21.42 10.05 -10.55
C ASP A 71 -20.94 11.31 -9.80
N GLU A 72 -20.68 11.25 -8.50
CA GLU A 72 -20.16 12.41 -7.74
C GLU A 72 -18.62 12.48 -7.79
N GLU A 73 -18.10 13.53 -8.41
CA GLU A 73 -16.67 13.83 -8.46
C GLU A 73 -16.21 14.50 -7.16
N ILE A 74 -15.28 13.86 -6.44
CA ILE A 74 -14.58 14.46 -5.30
C ILE A 74 -13.26 15.05 -5.79
N ILE A 75 -13.06 16.34 -5.54
CA ILE A 75 -11.85 17.08 -5.93
C ILE A 75 -10.90 17.17 -4.74
N TYR A 76 -9.68 16.68 -4.94
CA TYR A 76 -8.58 16.73 -4.00
C TYR A 76 -7.54 17.74 -4.47
N THR A 77 -6.98 18.54 -3.57
CA THR A 77 -5.89 19.46 -3.88
C THR A 77 -4.55 18.91 -3.39
N PHE A 78 -3.54 18.86 -4.26
CA PHE A 78 -2.17 18.43 -3.94
C PHE A 78 -1.31 19.62 -3.49
N ASP A 79 -1.58 20.14 -2.30
CA ASP A 79 -0.82 21.23 -1.67
C ASP A 79 0.46 20.77 -0.95
N GLN A 80 0.66 19.45 -0.84
CA GLN A 80 1.81 18.80 -0.21
C GLN A 80 2.44 17.77 -1.15
N PHE A 81 3.68 17.37 -0.86
CA PHE A 81 4.42 16.36 -1.63
C PHE A 81 3.84 14.94 -1.53
N ALA A 82 2.97 14.70 -0.55
CA ALA A 82 2.24 13.45 -0.41
C ALA A 82 0.84 13.74 0.15
N LYS A 83 -0.17 13.06 -0.38
CA LYS A 83 -1.55 13.15 0.11
C LYS A 83 -2.16 11.77 0.26
N LEU A 84 -2.82 11.51 1.39
CA LEU A 84 -3.53 10.25 1.63
C LEU A 84 -4.98 10.39 1.20
N ILE A 85 -5.38 9.59 0.21
CA ILE A 85 -6.72 9.65 -0.38
C ILE A 85 -7.35 8.26 -0.35
N SER A 86 -8.58 8.15 0.16
CA SER A 86 -9.40 6.94 0.05
C SER A 86 -9.94 6.80 -1.36
N TYR A 87 -9.99 5.59 -1.90
CA TYR A 87 -10.69 5.36 -3.16
C TYR A 87 -12.22 5.43 -2.95
N PRO A 88 -12.93 6.38 -3.59
CA PRO A 88 -14.30 6.71 -3.19
C PRO A 88 -15.36 5.83 -3.84
N TYR A 89 -15.01 5.02 -4.85
CA TYR A 89 -15.98 4.25 -5.61
C TYR A 89 -16.05 2.77 -5.21
N SER A 90 -17.18 2.13 -5.53
CA SER A 90 -17.44 0.70 -5.32
C SER A 90 -16.99 -0.21 -6.46
N ILE A 91 -16.56 0.37 -7.59
CA ILE A 91 -16.05 -0.36 -8.77
C ILE A 91 -14.54 -0.25 -8.80
N ILE A 92 -13.84 -1.38 -8.94
CA ILE A 92 -12.39 -1.42 -9.12
C ILE A 92 -12.00 -0.72 -10.43
N GLN A 93 -10.93 0.09 -10.41
CA GLN A 93 -10.40 0.75 -11.60
C GLN A 93 -8.91 0.50 -11.78
N ASP A 94 -8.48 0.32 -13.03
CA ASP A 94 -7.07 0.18 -13.37
C ASP A 94 -6.34 1.52 -13.15
N ILE A 95 -5.13 1.48 -12.62
CA ILE A 95 -4.30 2.66 -12.35
C ILE A 95 -4.02 3.49 -13.61
N SER A 96 -4.02 2.87 -14.80
CA SER A 96 -3.90 3.56 -16.09
C SER A 96 -5.03 4.57 -16.36
N GLY A 97 -6.14 4.51 -15.61
CA GLY A 97 -7.20 5.52 -15.64
C GLY A 97 -6.72 6.94 -15.27
N ILE A 98 -5.58 7.05 -14.58
CA ILE A 98 -4.96 8.33 -14.21
C ILE A 98 -3.61 8.56 -14.92
N GLN A 99 -3.36 7.88 -16.05
CA GLN A 99 -2.09 7.94 -16.79
C GLN A 99 -1.67 9.37 -17.15
N ASN A 100 -2.64 10.23 -17.47
CA ASN A 100 -2.41 11.63 -17.78
C ASN A 100 -1.66 12.40 -16.66
N PHE A 101 -1.83 12.00 -15.40
CA PHE A 101 -1.13 12.63 -14.27
C PHE A 101 0.31 12.12 -14.10
N CYS A 102 0.59 10.88 -14.52
CA CYS A 102 1.96 10.38 -14.63
C CYS A 102 2.68 11.02 -15.82
N ASP A 103 2.01 11.10 -16.98
CA ASP A 103 2.58 11.70 -18.20
C ASP A 103 2.96 13.18 -18.02
N SER A 104 2.20 13.91 -17.22
CA SER A 104 2.48 15.30 -16.89
C SER A 104 3.58 15.48 -15.84
N GLY A 105 4.00 14.41 -15.16
CA GLY A 105 4.89 14.44 -14.00
C GLY A 105 4.24 15.02 -12.74
N TYR A 106 2.89 14.99 -12.66
CA TYR A 106 2.19 15.48 -11.47
C TYR A 106 2.15 14.43 -10.36
N ILE A 107 1.96 13.16 -10.73
CA ILE A 107 1.99 12.03 -9.80
C ILE A 107 3.22 11.20 -10.14
N ASN A 108 4.17 11.15 -9.21
CA ASN A 108 5.44 10.44 -9.41
C ASN A 108 5.41 9.02 -8.82
N GLY A 109 4.50 8.75 -7.89
CA GLY A 109 4.35 7.43 -7.28
C GLY A 109 3.11 7.34 -6.42
N ILE A 110 2.65 6.11 -6.19
CA ILE A 110 1.48 5.79 -5.37
C ILE A 110 1.82 4.59 -4.50
N ILE A 111 1.59 4.69 -3.20
CA ILE A 111 1.79 3.57 -2.27
C ILE A 111 0.49 3.24 -1.52
N SER A 112 0.29 1.95 -1.25
CA SER A 112 -0.79 1.44 -0.40
C SER A 112 -0.23 0.37 0.54
N GLU A 113 -1.09 -0.46 1.11
CA GLU A 113 -0.73 -1.55 2.01
C GLU A 113 0.10 -2.62 1.28
N GLY A 114 1.43 -2.55 1.44
CA GLY A 114 2.35 -3.57 0.93
C GLY A 114 2.46 -3.61 -0.59
N ILE A 115 1.92 -2.62 -1.31
CA ILE A 115 1.98 -2.47 -2.76
C ILE A 115 2.28 -1.03 -3.14
N ALA A 116 2.95 -0.84 -4.28
CA ALA A 116 3.30 0.47 -4.79
C ALA A 116 3.35 0.50 -6.32
N ALA A 117 3.21 1.70 -6.87
CA ALA A 117 3.52 2.02 -8.25
C ALA A 117 4.42 3.26 -8.31
N THR A 118 5.41 3.26 -9.20
CA THR A 118 6.20 4.43 -9.57
C THR A 118 5.81 4.86 -10.98
N CYS A 119 5.79 6.16 -11.24
CA CYS A 119 5.69 6.69 -12.59
C CYS A 119 7.10 6.77 -13.20
N ASP A 120 7.32 6.09 -14.31
CA ASP A 120 8.53 6.22 -15.12
C ASP A 120 8.16 6.39 -16.60
N ASN A 121 8.77 7.37 -17.27
CA ASN A 121 8.56 7.65 -18.70
C ASN A 121 7.07 7.72 -19.15
N GLY A 122 6.18 8.25 -18.30
CA GLY A 122 4.76 8.32 -18.61
C GLY A 122 4.07 6.95 -18.60
N SER A 123 4.46 6.07 -17.68
CA SER A 123 3.79 4.79 -17.40
C SER A 123 3.98 4.40 -15.95
N PHE A 124 2.96 3.81 -15.34
CA PHE A 124 3.07 3.26 -13.99
C PHE A 124 3.67 1.85 -13.99
N TYR A 125 4.61 1.61 -13.08
CA TYR A 125 5.27 0.32 -12.87
C TYR A 125 5.23 -0.08 -11.40
N GLY A 126 5.18 -1.38 -11.13
CA GLY A 126 5.15 -1.94 -9.78
C GLY A 126 3.95 -2.89 -9.57
N SER A 127 3.70 -3.23 -8.32
CA SER A 127 2.66 -4.17 -7.89
C SER A 127 1.26 -3.55 -7.79
N LEU A 128 1.15 -2.23 -7.65
CA LEU A 128 -0.13 -1.55 -7.61
C LEU A 128 -0.65 -1.34 -9.04
N THR A 129 -1.64 -2.15 -9.42
CA THR A 129 -2.30 -2.07 -10.75
C THR A 129 -3.72 -1.55 -10.69
N ASP A 130 -4.36 -1.60 -9.52
CA ASP A 130 -5.79 -1.34 -9.37
C ASP A 130 -6.08 -0.48 -8.13
N PHE A 131 -7.04 0.43 -8.28
CA PHE A 131 -7.74 1.08 -7.18
C PHE A 131 -8.91 0.21 -6.73
N VAL A 132 -8.92 -0.14 -5.44
CA VAL A 132 -9.85 -1.12 -4.86
C VAL A 132 -10.77 -0.43 -3.85
N PRO A 133 -12.09 -0.69 -3.89
CA PRO A 133 -13.03 -0.17 -2.90
C PRO A 133 -12.56 -0.43 -1.46
N GLY A 134 -12.67 0.60 -0.62
CA GLY A 134 -12.27 0.53 0.80
C GLY A 134 -10.76 0.60 1.06
N LYS A 135 -9.92 0.80 0.03
CA LYS A 135 -8.47 1.03 0.19
C LYS A 135 -8.12 2.51 0.10
N GLY A 136 -7.06 2.88 0.81
CA GLY A 136 -6.43 4.20 0.78
C GLY A 136 -5.08 4.17 0.07
N TYR A 137 -4.72 5.31 -0.51
CA TYR A 137 -3.54 5.46 -1.36
C TYR A 137 -2.83 6.77 -1.01
N TRP A 138 -1.53 6.67 -0.73
CA TRP A 138 -0.66 7.83 -0.63
C TRP A 138 -0.15 8.17 -2.03
N PHE A 139 -0.56 9.32 -2.52
CA PHE A 139 -0.10 9.87 -3.80
C PHE A 139 1.07 10.79 -3.56
N GLN A 140 2.21 10.50 -4.17
CA GLN A 140 3.37 11.37 -4.19
C GLN A 140 3.26 12.34 -5.38
N SER A 141 3.34 13.63 -5.10
CA SER A 141 3.22 14.70 -6.09
C SER A 141 4.26 15.80 -5.86
N GLU A 142 4.30 16.78 -6.77
CA GLU A 142 5.17 17.96 -6.69
C GLU A 142 4.68 19.03 -5.69
N GLY A 143 3.51 18.84 -5.06
CA GLY A 143 2.96 19.80 -4.08
C GLY A 143 2.60 21.17 -4.66
N SER A 144 2.20 21.23 -5.93
CA SER A 144 1.94 22.46 -6.70
C SER A 144 0.59 23.13 -6.41
N GLY A 145 -0.32 22.47 -5.68
CA GLY A 145 -1.70 22.90 -5.46
C GLY A 145 -2.65 22.51 -6.60
N ASP A 146 -2.24 21.59 -7.47
CA ASP A 146 -3.09 21.08 -8.56
C ASP A 146 -4.23 20.22 -8.03
N GLU A 147 -5.31 20.17 -8.81
CA GLU A 147 -6.51 19.40 -8.50
C GLU A 147 -6.44 17.99 -9.08
N PHE A 148 -6.97 17.03 -8.34
CA PHE A 148 -7.10 15.64 -8.74
C PHE A 148 -8.47 15.12 -8.38
N SER A 149 -9.02 14.28 -9.24
CA SER A 149 -10.18 13.45 -8.97
C SER A 149 -9.92 12.07 -9.52
N TYR A 150 -10.42 11.05 -8.82
CA TYR A 150 -10.46 9.72 -9.42
C TYR A 150 -11.43 9.74 -10.61
N PRO A 151 -11.07 9.12 -11.75
CA PRO A 151 -11.97 9.02 -12.89
C PRO A 151 -13.26 8.34 -12.46
N ILE A 152 -14.40 8.82 -12.96
CA ILE A 152 -15.70 8.20 -12.70
C ILE A 152 -15.71 6.82 -13.38
N PRO A 153 -15.94 5.72 -12.63
CA PRO A 153 -15.94 4.39 -13.20
C PRO A 153 -17.12 4.21 -14.16
N SER A 154 -16.89 3.55 -15.29
CA SER A 154 -17.96 3.11 -16.18
C SER A 154 -18.61 1.83 -15.65
N ASP A 155 -19.91 1.87 -15.35
CA ASP A 155 -20.69 0.64 -15.11
C ASP A 155 -21.05 -0.02 -16.46
N ASP A 156 -20.10 -0.78 -17.00
CA ASP A 156 -20.28 -1.59 -18.20
C ASP A 156 -20.93 -2.96 -17.90
N GLY A 157 -21.36 -3.19 -16.64
CA GLY A 157 -21.88 -4.46 -16.17
C GLY A 157 -20.84 -5.60 -16.10
N LEU A 158 -19.55 -5.29 -16.28
CA LEU A 158 -18.47 -6.26 -16.12
C LEU A 158 -17.93 -6.20 -14.69
N THR A 159 -17.98 -7.34 -14.00
CA THR A 159 -17.30 -7.48 -12.71
C THR A 159 -15.79 -7.48 -12.93
N ARG A 160 -15.11 -6.45 -12.44
CA ARG A 160 -13.65 -6.40 -12.35
C ARG A 160 -13.22 -7.14 -11.09
N ILE A 161 -12.19 -7.95 -11.20
CA ILE A 161 -11.58 -8.66 -10.07
C ILE A 161 -10.19 -8.05 -9.91
N ALA A 162 -9.86 -7.59 -8.70
CA ALA A 162 -8.55 -7.03 -8.41
C ALA A 162 -7.48 -8.09 -8.69
N LYS A 163 -6.35 -7.66 -9.26
CA LYS A 163 -5.23 -8.56 -9.48
C LYS A 163 -4.64 -8.97 -8.13
N GLU A 164 -4.78 -10.25 -7.78
CA GLU A 164 -4.14 -10.78 -6.58
C GLU A 164 -2.64 -10.97 -6.81
N LEU A 165 -1.86 -10.57 -5.81
CA LEU A 165 -0.43 -10.84 -5.81
C LEU A 165 -0.15 -12.31 -5.48
N PRO A 166 0.97 -12.86 -5.97
CA PRO A 166 1.43 -14.17 -5.56
C PRO A 166 1.60 -14.26 -4.05
N VAL A 167 1.19 -15.37 -3.46
CA VAL A 167 1.37 -15.64 -2.03
C VAL A 167 2.87 -15.77 -1.73
N VAL A 168 3.35 -14.97 -0.78
CA VAL A 168 4.74 -15.02 -0.30
C VAL A 168 5.02 -16.42 0.30
N PRO A 169 6.13 -17.09 -0.08
CA PRO A 169 6.51 -18.36 0.52
C PRO A 169 6.63 -18.26 2.04
N ALA A 170 6.26 -19.32 2.76
CA ALA A 170 6.15 -19.29 4.22
C ALA A 170 7.47 -18.95 4.92
N GLU A 171 8.60 -19.37 4.33
CA GLU A 171 9.96 -19.09 4.77
C GLU A 171 10.36 -17.62 4.59
N PHE A 172 9.65 -16.86 3.76
CA PHE A 172 9.90 -15.44 3.49
C PHE A 172 8.77 -14.54 3.99
N LYS A 173 7.88 -15.07 4.83
CA LYS A 173 6.79 -14.29 5.43
C LYS A 173 7.36 -13.20 6.34
N PHE A 174 6.76 -12.02 6.26
CA PHE A 174 7.00 -10.87 7.12
C PHE A 174 5.66 -10.27 7.53
N ASN A 175 5.60 -9.63 8.69
CA ASN A 175 4.46 -8.84 9.16
C ASN A 175 4.43 -7.46 8.50
N GLN A 176 3.23 -6.96 8.18
CA GLN A 176 3.02 -5.62 7.67
C GLN A 176 3.33 -4.57 8.75
N SER A 177 3.95 -3.46 8.36
CA SER A 177 4.27 -2.35 9.26
C SER A 177 3.64 -1.06 8.78
N THR A 178 3.24 -0.17 9.70
CA THR A 178 2.84 1.20 9.35
C THR A 178 4.03 2.08 8.93
N ARG A 179 5.26 1.59 9.09
CA ARG A 179 6.48 2.21 8.55
C ARG A 179 6.98 1.33 7.43
N GLN A 180 6.86 1.81 6.21
CA GLN A 180 7.24 1.07 5.02
C GLN A 180 7.98 1.96 4.03
N ALA A 181 8.94 1.38 3.33
CA ALA A 181 9.60 1.95 2.17
C ALA A 181 9.43 1.00 0.98
N PHE A 182 9.50 1.53 -0.24
CA PHE A 182 9.46 0.73 -1.46
C PHE A 182 10.71 1.01 -2.28
N TYR A 183 11.32 -0.07 -2.78
CA TYR A 183 12.43 0.00 -3.72
C TYR A 183 11.95 -0.52 -5.05
N PHE A 184 12.28 0.17 -6.13
CA PHE A 184 11.98 -0.26 -7.49
C PHE A 184 13.27 -0.73 -8.13
N VAL A 185 13.27 -1.98 -8.61
CA VAL A 185 14.48 -2.64 -9.07
C VAL A 185 14.51 -2.65 -10.59
N GLU A 186 15.43 -1.87 -11.18
CA GLU A 186 15.61 -1.78 -12.63
C GLU A 186 16.27 -3.05 -13.20
N ASP A 187 17.42 -3.42 -12.65
CA ASP A 187 18.20 -4.58 -13.09
C ASP A 187 18.83 -5.35 -11.93
N ILE A 188 19.12 -6.63 -12.16
CA ILE A 188 19.78 -7.52 -11.21
C ILE A 188 20.85 -8.33 -11.92
N GLU A 189 22.10 -8.03 -11.58
CA GLU A 189 23.25 -8.79 -12.07
C GLU A 189 23.59 -9.96 -11.13
N LEU A 190 23.56 -11.18 -11.66
CA LEU A 190 24.00 -12.39 -10.98
C LEU A 190 25.23 -12.97 -11.68
N LEU A 191 26.20 -13.48 -10.92
CA LEU A 191 27.50 -13.92 -11.45
C LEU A 191 27.41 -15.08 -12.45
N HIS A 192 26.50 -16.04 -12.22
CA HIS A 192 26.46 -17.32 -12.93
C HIS A 192 25.05 -17.71 -13.42
N SER A 193 24.09 -16.79 -13.32
CA SER A 193 22.70 -17.01 -13.69
C SER A 193 22.03 -15.68 -14.06
N SER A 194 20.75 -15.73 -14.40
CA SER A 194 19.89 -14.55 -14.53
C SER A 194 18.70 -14.71 -13.60
N ILE A 195 18.09 -13.60 -13.17
CA ILE A 195 16.79 -13.66 -12.53
C ILE A 195 15.70 -13.95 -13.57
N GLU A 196 14.68 -14.72 -13.18
CA GLU A 196 13.56 -15.13 -14.02
C GLU A 196 12.24 -14.70 -13.39
N VAL A 197 11.23 -14.39 -14.21
CA VAL A 197 9.89 -14.11 -13.70
C VAL A 197 9.41 -15.30 -12.87
N GLY A 198 8.96 -15.03 -11.66
CA GLY A 198 8.59 -16.07 -10.69
C GLY A 198 9.65 -16.37 -9.62
N ASP A 199 10.87 -15.86 -9.77
CA ASP A 199 11.85 -15.81 -8.67
C ASP A 199 11.41 -14.77 -7.62
N TRP A 200 12.03 -14.77 -6.45
CA TRP A 200 11.67 -13.87 -5.36
C TRP A 200 12.82 -12.96 -4.96
N LEU A 201 12.53 -11.67 -4.84
CA LEU A 201 13.36 -10.68 -4.16
C LEU A 201 13.00 -10.69 -2.67
N ILE A 202 14.00 -10.86 -1.81
CA ILE A 202 13.83 -10.88 -0.37
C ILE A 202 14.67 -9.76 0.25
N ALA A 203 14.03 -8.90 1.03
CA ALA A 203 14.67 -7.83 1.77
C ALA A 203 14.93 -8.27 3.20
N TYR A 204 16.11 -7.94 3.69
CA TYR A 204 16.57 -8.29 5.03
C TYR A 204 17.08 -7.07 5.78
N ASN A 205 16.76 -6.99 7.07
CA ASN A 205 17.52 -6.22 8.04
C ASN A 205 18.36 -7.20 8.87
N GLU A 206 19.68 -7.16 8.74
CA GLU A 206 20.62 -8.15 9.31
C GLU A 206 20.27 -9.63 8.98
N ASN A 207 19.50 -10.31 9.85
CA ASN A 207 19.05 -11.69 9.64
C ASN A 207 17.51 -11.81 9.61
N THR A 208 16.80 -10.69 9.74
CA THR A 208 15.34 -10.62 9.78
C THR A 208 14.82 -10.29 8.40
N ILE A 209 13.82 -11.05 7.93
CA ILE A 209 13.13 -10.76 6.68
C ILE A 209 12.17 -9.61 6.94
N VAL A 210 12.34 -8.54 6.19
CA VAL A 210 11.55 -7.29 6.32
C VAL A 210 10.72 -7.01 5.07
N GLY A 211 10.77 -7.89 4.07
CA GLY A 211 10.07 -7.69 2.82
C GLY A 211 10.33 -8.79 1.81
N ALA A 212 9.38 -9.01 0.91
CA ALA A 212 9.53 -9.91 -0.21
C ALA A 212 8.62 -9.52 -1.37
N ARG A 213 9.08 -9.72 -2.61
CA ARG A 213 8.27 -9.59 -3.82
C ARG A 213 8.70 -10.62 -4.87
N MET A 214 7.74 -11.23 -5.55
CA MET A 214 8.01 -12.02 -6.75
C MET A 214 8.49 -11.09 -7.89
N TRP A 215 9.60 -11.45 -8.53
CA TRP A 215 10.12 -10.77 -9.70
C TRP A 215 9.17 -10.88 -10.88
N THR A 216 8.80 -9.73 -11.44
CA THR A 216 7.94 -9.63 -12.64
C THR A 216 8.63 -8.95 -13.82
N GLY A 217 9.89 -8.55 -13.66
CA GLY A 217 10.67 -7.79 -14.65
C GLY A 217 11.17 -6.47 -14.07
N GLU A 218 11.74 -5.64 -14.95
CA GLU A 218 12.20 -4.29 -14.63
C GLU A 218 11.12 -3.47 -13.91
N LEU A 219 11.56 -2.66 -12.94
CA LEU A 219 10.73 -1.85 -12.05
C LEU A 219 9.76 -2.68 -11.19
N THR A 220 10.07 -3.95 -10.91
CA THR A 220 9.43 -4.69 -9.82
C THR A 220 9.69 -3.95 -8.50
N ASP A 221 8.64 -3.64 -7.75
CA ASP A 221 8.75 -3.01 -6.45
C ASP A 221 8.94 -4.05 -5.33
N ILE A 222 9.77 -3.77 -4.34
CA ILE A 222 9.87 -4.57 -3.12
C ILE A 222 9.55 -3.72 -1.90
N PRO A 223 8.56 -4.12 -1.08
CA PRO A 223 8.27 -3.42 0.16
C PRO A 223 9.34 -3.78 1.19
N VAL A 224 9.76 -2.81 1.99
CA VAL A 224 10.69 -2.98 3.11
C VAL A 224 10.03 -2.37 4.34
N MET A 225 9.76 -3.22 5.31
CA MET A 225 9.09 -2.85 6.54
C MET A 225 10.08 -2.35 7.58
N GLY A 226 9.69 -1.30 8.29
CA GLY A 226 10.41 -0.72 9.40
C GLY A 226 9.77 -1.02 10.75
N PHE A 227 10.48 -0.73 11.83
CA PHE A 227 9.99 -0.91 13.20
C PHE A 227 8.93 0.14 13.58
N ASP A 228 7.67 -0.29 13.70
CA ASP A 228 6.51 0.57 14.01
C ASP A 228 6.12 0.62 15.50
N SER A 229 7.06 0.29 16.39
CA SER A 229 6.83 0.14 17.84
C SER A 229 5.97 -1.06 18.25
N GLY A 230 5.55 -1.92 17.32
CA GLY A 230 4.87 -3.17 17.62
C GLY A 230 5.83 -4.33 17.87
N GLU A 231 5.41 -5.31 18.68
CA GLU A 231 6.23 -6.51 18.93
C GLU A 231 6.46 -7.35 17.66
N ASN A 232 5.51 -7.31 16.72
CA ASN A 232 5.55 -8.03 15.45
C ASN A 232 6.60 -7.50 14.46
N THR A 233 7.12 -6.29 14.69
CA THR A 233 8.12 -5.63 13.83
C THR A 233 9.47 -5.48 14.53
N LEU A 234 9.71 -6.21 15.63
CA LEU A 234 11.00 -6.21 16.31
C LEU A 234 12.13 -6.63 15.35
N ASN A 235 13.23 -5.89 15.38
CA ASN A 235 14.40 -6.03 14.49
C ASN A 235 14.13 -5.70 13.00
N TYR A 236 12.99 -5.09 12.68
CA TYR A 236 12.80 -4.47 11.36
C TYR A 236 13.66 -3.21 11.23
N CYS A 237 13.75 -2.64 10.02
CA CYS A 237 14.57 -1.46 9.77
C CYS A 237 14.18 -0.27 10.66
N GLU A 238 15.18 0.34 11.29
CA GLU A 238 15.06 1.64 11.94
C GLU A 238 15.60 2.76 11.04
N GLU A 239 15.42 4.01 11.47
CA GLU A 239 15.96 5.16 10.72
C GLU A 239 17.50 5.08 10.66
N GLY A 240 18.03 5.08 9.45
CA GLY A 240 19.47 4.95 9.19
C GLY A 240 19.92 3.53 8.85
N ASP A 241 19.08 2.51 9.03
CA ASP A 241 19.38 1.16 8.58
C ASP A 241 19.36 1.09 7.04
N THR A 242 20.20 0.21 6.48
CA THR A 242 20.18 -0.11 5.05
C THR A 242 19.80 -1.57 4.87
N PRO A 243 18.63 -1.88 4.29
CA PRO A 243 18.24 -3.25 4.00
C PRO A 243 19.19 -3.85 2.96
N HIS A 244 19.37 -5.17 3.02
CA HIS A 244 20.10 -5.91 1.99
C HIS A 244 19.17 -6.89 1.29
N PHE A 245 19.42 -7.09 0.00
CA PHE A 245 18.53 -7.84 -0.88
C PHE A 245 19.18 -9.16 -1.29
N ARG A 246 18.35 -10.19 -1.42
CA ARG A 246 18.72 -11.51 -1.91
C ARG A 246 17.70 -11.98 -2.95
N VAL A 247 18.14 -12.85 -3.85
CA VAL A 247 17.29 -13.47 -4.86
C VAL A 247 17.12 -14.93 -4.52
N TYR A 248 15.87 -15.36 -4.34
CA TYR A 248 15.54 -16.77 -4.24
C TYR A 248 15.08 -17.29 -5.60
N LYS A 249 15.84 -18.26 -6.13
CA LYS A 249 15.58 -18.93 -7.40
C LYS A 249 14.54 -20.02 -7.20
N THR A 250 13.32 -19.80 -7.69
CA THR A 250 12.19 -20.70 -7.43
C THR A 250 12.41 -22.09 -8.01
N GLN A 251 13.11 -22.20 -9.15
CA GLN A 251 13.34 -23.49 -9.82
C GLN A 251 14.44 -24.34 -9.17
N THR A 252 15.46 -23.71 -8.58
CA THR A 252 16.63 -24.41 -8.01
C THR A 252 16.62 -24.42 -6.48
N GLU A 253 15.68 -23.70 -5.87
CA GLU A 253 15.58 -23.48 -4.42
C GLU A 253 16.83 -22.83 -3.83
N GLU A 254 17.55 -22.04 -4.63
CA GLU A 254 18.81 -21.41 -4.25
C GLU A 254 18.59 -19.95 -3.80
N LEU A 255 19.14 -19.59 -2.65
CA LEU A 255 19.16 -18.20 -2.16
C LEU A 255 20.51 -17.54 -2.49
N LEU A 256 20.48 -16.61 -3.43
CA LEU A 256 21.64 -15.87 -3.93
C LEU A 256 21.75 -14.51 -3.23
N THR A 257 22.96 -14.12 -2.88
CA THR A 257 23.25 -12.78 -2.33
C THR A 257 23.61 -11.83 -3.46
N LEU A 258 23.02 -10.65 -3.47
CA LEU A 258 23.40 -9.59 -4.41
C LEU A 258 24.69 -8.92 -3.95
N GLY A 259 25.61 -8.66 -4.89
CA GLY A 259 26.81 -7.89 -4.58
C GLY A 259 26.41 -6.47 -4.18
N GLN A 260 26.87 -6.01 -3.02
CA GLN A 260 26.73 -4.60 -2.64
C GLN A 260 27.63 -3.76 -3.55
N GLU A 261 27.09 -3.24 -4.65
CA GLU A 261 27.52 -1.92 -5.09
C GLU A 261 26.51 -0.92 -4.54
N THR A 262 26.98 -0.12 -3.60
CA THR A 262 26.30 1.02 -2.97
C THR A 262 25.47 1.80 -4.00
N ILE A 263 24.16 1.88 -3.74
CA ILE A 263 23.26 2.90 -4.30
C ILE A 263 23.75 4.28 -3.84
#